data_AF-A0A3R8Q1F4-F1
#
_entry.id   AF-A0A3R8Q1F4-F1
#
_cell.length_a   1.000
_cell.length_b   1.000
_cell.length_c   1.000
_cell.angle_alpha   90.00
_cell.angle_beta   90.00
_cell.angle_gamma   90.00
#
_symmetry.space_group_name_H-M   'P 1'
#
loop_
_entity.id
_entity.type
_entity.pdbx_description
1 polymer ?
#
loop_
_entity_poly.entity_id
_entity_poly.type
_entity_poly.pdbx_seq_one_letter_code
_entity_poly.pdbx_strand_id
1 'polypeptide(L)'
;MTRILADLPDEDIKWLDQIAAEQGKSRAAVLREAVEAYRAETPKDWLEAGFGLWARHGVEIEPKEYDRQRRAEWTRPWDDDYEEVRAESPDMFDEYDDRERAHYLALTKKSPAKPKKNPE
;
A
#
# COMPACT_ATOMS: atom_id res chain seq x y z
N MET A 1 -24.27 -1.82 -22.28
CA MET A 1 -25.02 -0.57 -21.99
C MET A 1 -26.28 -0.94 -21.22
N THR A 2 -26.51 -0.33 -20.07
CA THR A 2 -27.75 -0.43 -19.30
C THR A 2 -28.63 0.78 -19.62
N ARG A 3 -29.96 0.59 -19.69
CA ARG A 3 -30.91 1.69 -19.94
C ARG A 3 -31.36 2.23 -18.59
N ILE A 4 -31.36 3.55 -18.45
CA ILE A 4 -31.88 4.25 -17.27
C ILE A 4 -33.07 5.11 -17.69
N LEU A 5 -34.05 5.25 -16.80
CA LEU A 5 -35.11 6.23 -16.91
C LEU A 5 -34.77 7.38 -15.95
N ALA A 6 -34.80 8.60 -16.45
CA ALA A 6 -34.58 9.81 -15.67
C ALA A 6 -35.72 10.76 -16.00
N ASP A 7 -36.36 11.29 -14.97
CA ASP A 7 -37.37 12.34 -15.12
C ASP A 7 -36.66 13.69 -15.18
N LEU A 8 -36.85 14.40 -16.29
CA LEU A 8 -36.35 15.75 -16.50
C LEU A 8 -37.52 16.67 -16.85
N PRO A 9 -37.55 17.91 -16.35
CA PRO A 9 -38.47 18.94 -16.81
C PRO A 9 -38.41 19.16 -18.33
N ASP A 10 -39.54 19.49 -18.94
CA ASP A 10 -39.63 19.72 -20.40
C ASP A 10 -38.66 20.83 -20.89
N GLU A 11 -38.42 21.85 -20.06
CA GLU A 11 -37.48 22.92 -20.39
C GLU A 11 -36.03 22.43 -20.45
N ASP A 12 -35.64 21.51 -19.55
CA ASP A 12 -34.30 20.92 -19.55
C ASP A 12 -34.10 20.01 -20.76
N ILE A 13 -35.15 19.32 -21.20
CA ILE A 13 -35.12 18.49 -22.43
C ILE A 13 -34.89 19.37 -23.66
N LYS A 14 -35.63 20.49 -23.79
CA LYS A 14 -35.46 21.43 -24.90
C LYS A 14 -34.07 22.04 -24.92
N TRP A 15 -33.57 22.44 -23.75
CA TRP A 15 -32.22 22.97 -23.60
C TRP A 15 -31.14 21.95 -24.01
N LEU A 16 -31.28 20.68 -23.61
CA LEU A 16 -30.39 19.60 -24.03
C LEU A 16 -30.43 19.35 -25.55
N ASP A 17 -31.61 19.41 -26.17
CA ASP A 17 -31.75 19.27 -27.63
C ASP A 17 -31.08 20.43 -28.38
N GLN A 18 -31.18 21.66 -27.85
CA GLN A 18 -30.49 22.82 -28.40
C GLN A 18 -28.97 22.65 -28.37
N ILE A 19 -28.42 22.24 -27.21
CA ILE A 19 -26.97 21.97 -27.06
C ILE A 19 -26.52 20.84 -27.99
N ALA A 20 -27.31 19.78 -28.10
CA ALA A 20 -27.02 18.66 -28.97
C ALA A 20 -26.97 19.11 -30.44
N ALA A 21 -27.90 19.97 -30.87
CA ALA A 21 -27.93 20.54 -32.21
C ALA A 21 -26.74 21.47 -32.49
N GLU A 22 -26.39 22.35 -31.55
CA GLU A 22 -25.24 23.25 -31.67
C GLU A 22 -23.91 22.51 -31.77
N GLN A 23 -23.76 21.40 -31.05
CA GLN A 23 -22.55 20.58 -31.06
C GLN A 23 -22.55 19.49 -32.14
N GLY A 24 -23.65 19.32 -32.89
CA GLY A 24 -23.80 18.25 -33.89
C GLY A 24 -23.76 16.83 -33.27
N LYS A 25 -24.13 16.69 -32.00
CA LYS A 25 -24.09 15.43 -31.24
C LYS A 25 -25.50 14.92 -30.98
N SER A 26 -25.63 13.63 -30.68
CA SER A 26 -26.89 13.10 -30.13
C SER A 26 -27.09 13.57 -28.68
N ARG A 27 -28.34 13.84 -28.27
CA ARG A 27 -28.69 14.17 -26.88
C ARG A 27 -28.11 13.17 -25.87
N ALA A 28 -28.12 11.88 -26.19
CA ALA A 28 -27.57 10.84 -25.33
C ALA A 28 -26.03 10.92 -25.18
N ALA A 29 -25.32 11.46 -26.18
CA ALA A 29 -23.88 11.70 -26.07
C ALA A 29 -23.57 12.87 -25.14
N VAL A 30 -24.33 13.97 -25.27
CA VAL A 30 -24.24 15.13 -24.36
C VAL A 30 -24.49 14.71 -22.91
N LEU A 31 -25.50 13.88 -22.66
CA LEU A 31 -25.77 13.35 -21.32
C LEU A 31 -24.64 12.46 -20.78
N ARG A 32 -23.99 11.64 -21.62
CA ARG A 32 -22.85 10.83 -21.18
C ARG A 32 -21.66 11.70 -20.78
N GLU A 33 -21.34 12.71 -21.60
CA GLU A 33 -20.28 13.67 -21.32
C GLU A 33 -20.55 14.45 -20.02
N ALA A 34 -21.80 14.87 -19.79
CA ALA A 34 -22.20 15.54 -18.57
C ALA A 34 -22.02 14.65 -17.32
N VAL A 35 -22.39 13.36 -17.41
CA VAL A 35 -22.19 12.39 -16.31
C VAL A 35 -20.70 12.14 -16.05
N GLU A 36 -19.89 12.05 -17.09
CA GLU A 36 -18.43 11.91 -16.97
C GLU A 36 -17.79 13.12 -16.31
N ALA A 37 -18.18 14.33 -16.73
CA ALA A 37 -17.73 15.59 -16.13
C ALA A 37 -18.13 15.67 -14.64
N TYR A 38 -19.40 15.36 -14.32
CA TYR A 38 -19.88 15.33 -12.94
C TYR A 38 -19.07 14.36 -12.07
N ARG A 39 -18.74 13.18 -12.59
CA ARG A 39 -17.91 12.20 -11.87
C ARG A 39 -16.47 12.68 -11.65
N ALA A 40 -15.92 13.47 -12.56
CA ALA A 40 -14.60 14.06 -12.43
C ALA A 40 -14.58 15.24 -11.43
N GLU A 41 -15.68 16.00 -11.35
CA GLU A 41 -15.88 17.10 -10.41
C GLU A 41 -16.27 16.66 -9.00
N THR A 42 -16.82 15.45 -8.81
CA THR A 42 -17.03 14.88 -7.47
C THR A 42 -15.69 14.87 -6.73
N PRO A 43 -15.55 15.65 -5.64
CA PRO A 43 -14.27 15.82 -5.01
C PRO A 43 -13.79 14.47 -4.50
N LYS A 44 -12.54 14.15 -4.81
CA LYS A 44 -11.85 12.96 -4.27
C LYS A 44 -11.48 13.17 -2.80
N ASP A 45 -12.32 13.86 -2.04
CA ASP A 45 -12.15 14.17 -0.63
C ASP A 45 -11.94 12.91 0.19
N TRP A 46 -12.47 11.77 -0.25
CA TRP A 46 -12.22 10.47 0.39
C TRP A 46 -10.74 10.03 0.30
N LEU A 47 -10.02 10.43 -0.74
CA LEU A 47 -8.61 10.10 -0.94
C LEU A 47 -7.72 10.97 -0.05
N GLU A 48 -8.02 12.27 0.06
CA GLU A 48 -7.40 13.19 1.02
C GLU A 48 -7.74 12.81 2.47
N ALA A 49 -8.98 12.41 2.73
CA ALA A 49 -9.42 11.93 4.04
C ALA A 49 -8.72 10.60 4.42
N GLY A 50 -8.50 9.71 3.45
CA GLY A 50 -7.85 8.42 3.66
C GLY A 50 -6.33 8.51 3.75
N PHE A 51 -5.69 9.45 3.06
CA PHE A 51 -4.23 9.56 3.03
C PHE A 51 -3.68 9.99 4.40
N GLY A 52 -2.82 9.15 4.99
CA GLY A 52 -2.22 9.39 6.30
C GLY A 52 -3.16 9.15 7.48
N LEU A 53 -4.33 8.55 7.25
CA LEU A 53 -5.29 8.24 8.31
C LEU A 53 -4.66 7.32 9.37
N TRP A 54 -3.84 6.34 8.98
CA TRP A 54 -3.09 5.46 9.89
C TRP A 54 -2.10 6.23 10.77
N ALA A 55 -1.36 7.19 10.21
CA ALA A 55 -0.43 8.04 10.95
C ALA A 55 -1.19 8.94 11.94
N ARG A 56 -2.32 9.54 11.50
CA ARG A 56 -3.20 10.34 12.37
C ARG A 56 -3.81 9.55 13.53
N HIS A 57 -3.97 8.24 13.38
CA HIS A 57 -4.44 7.33 14.44
C HIS A 57 -3.31 6.64 15.21
N GLY A 58 -2.07 7.15 15.13
CA GLY A 58 -0.95 6.70 15.95
C GLY A 58 -0.34 5.36 15.52
N VAL A 59 -0.67 4.87 14.32
CA VAL A 59 -0.03 3.71 13.70
C VAL A 59 1.06 4.22 12.77
N GLU A 60 2.01 4.97 13.34
CA GLU A 60 3.23 5.38 12.67
C GLU A 60 4.37 4.51 13.21
N ILE A 61 4.79 3.53 12.41
CA ILE A 61 5.95 2.70 12.71
C ILE A 61 7.08 3.19 11.82
N GLU A 62 8.26 3.43 12.40
CA GLU A 62 9.45 3.75 11.60
C GLU A 62 9.74 2.58 10.65
N PRO A 63 9.75 2.78 9.32
CA PRO A 63 9.90 1.68 8.36
C PRO A 63 11.16 0.86 8.56
N LYS A 64 12.28 1.51 8.91
CA LYS A 64 13.56 0.85 9.16
C LYS A 64 13.50 -0.06 10.38
N GLU A 65 12.88 0.40 11.46
CA GLU A 65 12.73 -0.39 12.68
C GLU A 65 11.76 -1.55 12.47
N TYR A 66 10.67 -1.33 11.73
CA TYR A 66 9.74 -2.40 11.33
C TYR A 66 10.45 -3.49 10.53
N ASP A 67 11.22 -3.11 9.50
CA ASP A 67 11.94 -4.04 8.65
C ASP A 67 13.03 -4.81 9.43
N ARG A 68 13.73 -4.11 10.34
CA ARG A 68 14.71 -4.70 11.25
C ARG A 68 14.09 -5.78 12.14
N GLN A 69 12.97 -5.48 12.80
CA GLN A 69 12.24 -6.44 13.65
C GLN A 69 11.71 -7.62 12.85
N ARG A 70 11.12 -7.36 11.67
CA ARG A 70 10.62 -8.40 10.77
C ARG A 70 11.72 -9.36 10.32
N ARG A 71 12.91 -8.84 10.05
CA ARG A 71 14.08 -9.66 9.68
C ARG A 71 14.46 -10.59 10.83
N ALA A 72 14.60 -10.05 12.05
CA ALA A 72 14.95 -10.83 13.23
C ALA A 72 13.94 -11.95 13.54
N GLU A 73 12.63 -11.65 13.45
CA GLU A 73 11.57 -12.64 13.69
C GLU A 73 11.61 -13.83 12.70
N TRP A 74 12.06 -13.57 11.48
CA TRP A 74 12.11 -14.57 10.41
C TRP A 74 13.43 -15.32 10.33
N THR A 75 14.49 -14.80 10.95
CA THR A 75 15.78 -15.46 11.02
C THR A 75 15.68 -16.79 11.76
N ARG A 76 16.33 -17.81 11.24
CA ARG A 76 16.42 -19.14 11.83
C ARG A 76 17.86 -19.48 12.17
N PRO A 77 18.11 -20.37 13.15
CA PRO A 77 19.46 -20.76 13.55
C PRO A 77 20.34 -21.34 12.45
N TRP A 78 19.75 -21.86 11.37
CA TRP A 78 20.46 -22.42 10.22
C TRP A 78 20.67 -21.44 9.06
N ASP A 79 20.14 -20.22 9.16
CA ASP A 79 20.30 -19.24 8.10
C ASP A 79 21.73 -18.69 8.07
N ASP A 80 22.24 -18.42 6.86
CA ASP A 80 23.62 -18.00 6.67
C ASP A 80 23.87 -16.57 7.18
N ASP A 81 22.83 -15.73 7.24
CA ASP A 81 22.85 -14.35 7.72
C ASP A 81 22.51 -14.20 9.20
N TYR A 82 22.35 -15.30 9.96
CA TYR A 82 22.02 -15.28 11.39
C TYR A 82 22.89 -14.29 12.20
N GLU A 83 24.22 -14.32 12.00
CA GLU A 83 25.15 -13.47 12.76
C GLU A 83 25.03 -11.98 12.38
N GLU A 84 24.61 -11.69 11.14
CA GLU A 84 24.37 -10.33 10.66
C GLU A 84 23.11 -9.77 11.30
N VAL A 85 22.02 -10.53 11.29
CA VAL A 85 20.74 -10.11 11.90
C VAL A 85 20.82 -10.06 13.42
N ARG A 86 21.53 -11.01 14.05
CA ARG A 86 21.80 -11.02 15.50
C ARG A 86 22.58 -9.78 15.94
N ALA A 87 23.54 -9.33 15.13
CA ALA A 87 24.31 -8.13 15.40
C ALA A 87 23.50 -6.83 15.19
N GLU A 88 22.61 -6.81 14.19
CA GLU A 88 21.72 -5.67 13.91
C GLU A 88 20.60 -5.54 14.97
N SER A 89 20.07 -6.67 15.44
CA SER A 89 18.88 -6.73 16.30
C SER A 89 19.11 -7.54 17.58
N PRO A 90 20.06 -7.15 18.45
CA PRO A 90 20.45 -8.00 19.57
C PRO A 90 19.35 -8.17 20.64
N ASP A 91 18.40 -7.25 20.69
CA ASP A 91 17.23 -7.26 21.56
C ASP A 91 16.16 -8.28 21.14
N MET A 92 16.22 -8.79 19.91
CA MET A 92 15.22 -9.69 19.32
C MET A 92 15.62 -11.17 19.36
N PHE A 93 16.77 -11.51 19.94
CA PHE A 93 17.25 -12.89 20.07
C PHE A 93 17.54 -13.21 21.53
N ASP A 94 17.18 -14.41 21.95
CA ASP A 94 17.37 -14.89 23.31
C ASP A 94 18.50 -15.93 23.44
N GLU A 95 18.74 -16.40 24.66
CA GLU A 95 19.76 -17.43 24.94
C GLU A 95 19.45 -18.79 24.31
N TYR A 96 18.17 -19.05 24.01
CA TYR A 96 17.74 -20.29 23.36
C TYR A 96 18.12 -20.25 21.88
N ASP A 97 17.89 -19.13 21.20
CA ASP A 97 18.30 -18.91 19.81
C ASP A 97 19.81 -19.12 19.64
N ASP A 98 20.60 -18.50 20.53
CA ASP A 98 22.07 -18.60 20.51
C ASP A 98 22.53 -20.07 20.74
N ARG A 99 21.82 -20.83 21.57
CA ARG A 99 22.08 -22.26 21.81
C ARG A 99 21.74 -23.12 20.59
N GLU A 100 20.62 -22.87 19.94
CA GLU A 100 20.24 -23.59 18.71
C GLU A 100 21.22 -23.29 17.58
N ARG A 101 21.70 -22.04 17.47
CA ARG A 101 22.73 -21.66 16.50
C ARG A 101 24.03 -22.42 16.76
N ALA A 102 24.48 -22.47 18.01
CA ALA A 102 25.68 -23.22 18.39
C ALA A 102 25.53 -24.73 18.09
N HIS A 103 24.35 -25.29 18.35
CA HIS A 103 24.05 -26.69 18.03
C HIS A 103 24.10 -26.95 16.52
N TYR A 104 23.49 -26.08 15.70
CA TYR A 104 23.52 -26.17 14.25
C TYR A 104 24.95 -26.10 13.69
N LEU A 105 25.77 -25.17 14.17
CA LEU A 105 27.17 -25.04 13.75
C LEU A 105 27.99 -26.28 14.10
N ALA A 106 27.75 -26.86 15.29
CA ALA A 106 28.41 -28.10 15.71
C ALA A 106 28.01 -29.30 14.84
N LEU A 107 26.72 -29.45 14.51
CA LEU A 107 26.22 -30.51 13.63
C LEU A 107 26.78 -30.40 12.21
N THR A 108 26.83 -29.18 11.68
CA THR A 108 27.28 -28.91 10.31
C THR A 108 28.80 -28.75 10.19
N LYS A 109 29.54 -28.74 11.31
CA LYS A 109 30.98 -28.41 11.40
C LYS A 109 31.32 -27.06 10.75
N LYS A 110 30.36 -26.14 10.72
CA LYS A 110 30.54 -24.77 10.22
C LYS A 110 31.09 -23.89 11.34
N SER A 111 31.80 -22.83 10.96
CA SER A 111 32.19 -21.74 11.88
C SER A 111 31.17 -20.60 11.76
N PRO A 112 30.96 -19.80 12.82
CA PRO A 112 30.08 -18.64 12.77
C PRO A 112 30.60 -17.62 11.74
N ALA A 113 29.68 -17.04 10.97
CA ALA A 113 30.00 -16.00 10.00
C ALA A 113 30.38 -14.68 10.71
N LYS A 114 31.20 -13.84 10.06
CA LYS A 114 31.45 -12.48 10.56
C LYS A 114 30.35 -11.55 10.04
N PRO A 115 29.69 -10.74 10.90
CA PRO A 115 28.72 -9.78 10.44
C PRO A 115 29.37 -8.77 9.50
N LYS A 116 28.67 -8.39 8.42
CA LYS A 116 29.17 -7.40 7.48
C LYS A 116 29.20 -6.04 8.16
N LYS A 117 30.27 -5.28 7.94
CA LYS A 117 30.37 -3.88 8.39
C LYS A 117 29.51 -3.05 7.42
N ASN A 118 28.36 -2.54 7.87
CA ASN A 118 27.59 -1.61 7.06
C ASN A 118 28.40 -0.32 6.87
N PRO A 119 28.54 0.20 5.65
CA PRO A 119 29.08 1.54 5.44
C PRO A 119 28.11 2.56 6.05
N GLU A 120 28.65 3.50 6.84
CA GLU A 120 27.92 4.64 7.42
C GLU A 120 27.25 5.52 6.35
#